data_AF-A0A341EDS8-F1
#
_entry.id   AF-A0A341EDS8-F1
#
_cell.length_a   1.000
_cell.length_b   1.000
_cell.length_c   1.000
_cell.angle_alpha   90.00
_cell.angle_beta   90.00
_cell.angle_gamma   90.00
#
_symmetry.space_group_name_H-M   'P 1'
#
loop_
_entity.id
_entity.type
_entity.pdbx_description
1 polymer ?
#
loop_
_entity_poly.entity_id
_entity_poly.type
_entity_poly.pdbx_seq_one_letter_code
_entity_poly.pdbx_strand_id
1 'polypeptide(L)'
;MDVIEKIFSLPETVPSNQVGAIARELIPKSSKHGCNKQHVRILEALSELSEIQWRNYEKLDAITENEIEDYLIALPLEHIDLKIEEIITVIDRLGLQRAYEHLLNLCANGSLSEFSASELAEYREAAGENISNPYENFWK
;
A
#
# COMPACT_ATOMS: atom_id res chain seq x y z
N MET A 1 -11.86 -4.97 -20.21
CA MET A 1 -11.47 -3.77 -19.45
C MET A 1 -10.45 -4.25 -18.45
N ASP A 2 -9.26 -3.66 -18.48
CA ASP A 2 -8.20 -3.99 -17.53
C ASP A 2 -8.67 -3.63 -16.11
N VAL A 3 -8.35 -4.44 -15.10
CA VAL A 3 -8.72 -4.17 -13.69
C VAL A 3 -8.17 -2.82 -13.25
N ILE A 4 -6.99 -2.47 -13.77
CA ILE A 4 -6.34 -1.17 -13.54
C ILE A 4 -7.22 -0.04 -14.10
N GLU A 5 -7.68 -0.14 -15.35
CA GLU A 5 -8.56 0.87 -15.97
C GLU A 5 -9.89 1.04 -15.23
N LYS A 6 -10.43 -0.06 -14.69
CA LYS A 6 -11.67 -0.05 -13.91
C LYS A 6 -11.51 0.79 -12.64
N ILE A 7 -10.36 0.72 -11.95
CA ILE A 7 -10.11 1.44 -10.69
C ILE A 7 -10.22 2.96 -10.87
N PHE A 8 -9.61 3.50 -11.93
CA PHE A 8 -9.65 4.94 -12.24
C PHE A 8 -11.05 5.44 -12.67
N SER A 9 -12.02 4.54 -12.83
CA SER A 9 -13.41 4.87 -13.18
C SER A 9 -14.39 4.66 -12.03
N LEU A 10 -13.91 4.22 -10.86
CA LEU A 10 -14.75 3.99 -9.69
C LEU A 10 -15.32 5.31 -9.16
N PRO A 11 -16.51 5.27 -8.53
CA PRO A 11 -17.03 6.42 -7.81
C PRO A 11 -16.15 6.76 -6.60
N GLU A 12 -16.27 7.98 -6.07
CA GLU A 12 -15.47 8.46 -4.94
C GLU A 12 -15.60 7.64 -3.66
N THR A 13 -16.70 6.90 -3.50
CA THR A 13 -16.95 6.00 -2.37
C THR A 13 -17.41 4.66 -2.90
N VAL A 14 -16.78 3.60 -2.41
CA VAL A 14 -17.04 2.21 -2.80
C VAL A 14 -16.98 1.36 -1.53
N PRO A 15 -17.99 0.56 -1.17
CA PRO A 15 -17.96 -0.25 0.05
C PRO A 15 -16.71 -1.11 0.19
N SER A 16 -16.20 -1.29 1.41
CA SER A 16 -14.91 -1.97 1.67
C SER A 16 -14.83 -3.38 1.14
N ASN A 17 -15.95 -4.10 1.12
CA ASN A 17 -16.02 -5.45 0.55
C ASN A 17 -15.80 -5.46 -0.97
N GLN A 18 -16.21 -4.41 -1.68
CA GLN A 18 -15.97 -4.25 -3.11
C GLN A 18 -14.54 -3.78 -3.37
N VAL A 19 -14.01 -2.84 -2.57
CA VAL A 19 -12.60 -2.44 -2.63
C VAL A 19 -11.71 -3.66 -2.44
N GLY A 20 -11.98 -4.48 -1.42
CA GLY A 20 -11.25 -5.70 -1.16
C GLY A 20 -11.33 -6.69 -2.33
N ALA A 21 -12.51 -6.89 -2.93
CA ALA A 21 -12.64 -7.75 -4.10
C ALA A 21 -11.80 -7.25 -5.30
N ILE A 22 -11.76 -5.94 -5.53
CA ILE A 22 -10.99 -5.33 -6.64
C ILE A 22 -9.49 -5.42 -6.35
N ALA A 23 -9.05 -5.16 -5.11
CA ALA A 23 -7.65 -5.30 -4.70
C ALA A 23 -7.14 -6.73 -4.92
N ARG A 24 -7.95 -7.74 -4.58
CA ARG A 24 -7.61 -9.16 -4.80
C ARG A 24 -7.62 -9.57 -6.28
N GLU A 25 -8.37 -8.87 -7.12
CA GLU A 25 -8.34 -9.04 -8.58
C GLU A 25 -7.09 -8.39 -9.19
N LEU A 26 -6.67 -7.26 -8.64
CA LEU A 26 -5.51 -6.47 -9.06
C LEU A 26 -4.18 -7.15 -8.71
N ILE A 27 -4.07 -7.71 -7.50
CA ILE A 27 -2.82 -8.31 -7.01
C ILE A 27 -2.57 -9.64 -7.73
N PRO A 28 -1.45 -9.77 -8.46
CA PRO A 28 -1.13 -11.02 -9.13
C PRO A 28 -0.86 -12.11 -8.08
N LYS A 29 -1.61 -13.22 -8.18
CA LYS A 29 -1.46 -14.39 -7.29
C LYS A 29 -0.05 -15.00 -7.30
N SER A 30 0.78 -14.65 -8.29
CA SER A 30 2.21 -14.97 -8.34
C SER A 30 3.03 -13.69 -8.24
N SER A 31 3.22 -13.17 -7.03
CA SER A 31 3.96 -11.93 -6.72
C SER A 31 5.43 -11.92 -7.15
N LYS A 32 5.98 -13.05 -7.63
CA LYS A 32 7.42 -13.24 -7.88
C LYS A 32 7.93 -12.96 -9.30
N HIS A 33 7.07 -12.68 -10.29
CA HIS A 33 7.48 -12.66 -11.71
C HIS A 33 6.98 -11.45 -12.52
N GLY A 34 6.61 -10.35 -11.86
CA GLY A 34 6.26 -9.10 -12.56
C GLY A 34 7.50 -8.38 -13.08
N CYS A 35 7.39 -7.69 -14.22
CA CYS A 35 8.41 -6.71 -14.60
C CYS A 35 8.20 -5.41 -13.79
N ASN A 36 9.26 -4.62 -13.61
CA ASN A 36 9.22 -3.36 -12.86
C ASN A 36 8.00 -2.48 -13.27
N LYS A 37 7.75 -2.30 -14.58
CA LYS A 37 6.60 -1.54 -15.08
C LYS A 37 5.24 -2.06 -14.61
N GLN A 38 5.08 -3.38 -14.45
CA GLN A 38 3.84 -3.95 -13.95
C GLN A 38 3.65 -3.63 -12.47
N HIS A 39 4.71 -3.71 -11.68
CA HIS A 39 4.66 -3.36 -10.25
C HIS A 39 4.31 -1.89 -10.02
N VAL A 40 4.88 -0.99 -10.83
CA VAL A 40 4.53 0.44 -10.81
C VAL A 40 3.04 0.64 -11.06
N ARG A 41 2.49 0.06 -12.13
CA ARG A 41 1.05 0.22 -12.44
C ARG A 41 0.13 -0.39 -11.38
N ILE A 42 0.54 -1.50 -10.77
CA ILE A 42 -0.21 -2.09 -9.66
C ILE A 42 -0.16 -1.17 -8.43
N LEU A 43 0.99 -0.56 -8.13
CA LEU A 43 1.10 0.36 -7.00
C LEU A 43 0.28 1.64 -7.23
N GLU A 44 0.32 2.21 -8.44
CA GLU A 44 -0.54 3.34 -8.81
C GLU A 44 -2.02 2.99 -8.58
N ALA A 45 -2.45 1.82 -9.05
CA ALA A 45 -3.82 1.34 -8.86
C ALA A 45 -4.17 1.05 -7.38
N LEU A 46 -3.23 0.53 -6.59
CA LEU A 46 -3.40 0.35 -5.15
C LEU A 46 -3.47 1.69 -4.40
N SER A 47 -2.72 2.70 -4.83
CA SER A 47 -2.76 4.05 -4.27
C SER A 47 -4.15 4.66 -4.44
N GLU A 48 -4.72 4.58 -5.64
CA GLU A 48 -6.10 5.03 -5.91
C GLU A 48 -7.13 4.25 -5.08
N LEU A 49 -7.01 2.92 -5.03
CA LEU A 49 -7.89 2.10 -4.19
C LEU A 49 -7.79 2.46 -2.70
N SER A 50 -6.57 2.74 -2.21
CA SER A 50 -6.34 3.14 -0.83
C SER A 50 -6.99 4.49 -0.52
N GLU A 51 -7.03 5.41 -1.49
CA GLU A 51 -7.72 6.70 -1.34
C GLU A 51 -9.23 6.53 -1.26
N ILE A 52 -9.80 5.71 -2.14
CA ILE A 52 -11.23 5.38 -2.12
C ILE A 52 -11.58 4.76 -0.78
N GLN A 53 -10.78 3.80 -0.30
CA GLN A 53 -10.97 3.16 0.99
C GLN A 53 -10.87 4.14 2.14
N TRP A 54 -9.87 5.02 2.11
CA TRP A 54 -9.65 6.05 3.11
C TRP A 54 -10.88 6.94 3.31
N ARG A 55 -11.51 7.35 2.21
CA ARG A 55 -12.71 8.20 2.21
C ARG A 55 -13.96 7.52 2.79
N ASN A 56 -13.98 6.19 2.85
CA ASN A 56 -15.11 5.44 3.42
C ASN A 56 -15.04 5.29 4.95
N TYR A 57 -13.90 5.56 5.58
CA TYR A 57 -13.68 5.34 7.02
C TYR A 57 -13.97 3.92 7.51
N GLU A 58 -13.85 2.95 6.61
CA GLU A 58 -14.05 1.53 6.90
C GLU A 58 -12.72 0.80 6.74
N LYS A 59 -12.48 -0.25 7.52
CA LYS A 59 -11.31 -1.10 7.34
C LYS A 59 -11.55 -2.16 6.28
N LEU A 60 -10.48 -2.56 5.61
CA LEU A 60 -10.50 -3.76 4.79
C LEU A 60 -10.65 -4.99 5.68
N ASP A 61 -11.12 -6.09 5.10
CA ASP A 61 -11.09 -7.36 5.81
C ASP A 61 -9.65 -7.87 5.91
N ALA A 62 -9.35 -8.58 7.00
CA ALA A 62 -8.00 -9.05 7.28
C ALA A 62 -7.41 -9.96 6.18
N ILE A 63 -8.23 -10.65 5.38
CA ILE A 63 -7.73 -11.47 4.27
C ILE A 63 -7.16 -10.56 3.19
N THR A 64 -7.94 -9.55 2.79
CA THR A 64 -7.49 -8.55 1.80
C THR A 64 -6.26 -7.77 2.31
N GLU A 65 -6.24 -7.33 3.58
CA GLU A 65 -5.08 -6.64 4.17
C GLU A 65 -3.81 -7.50 4.06
N ASN A 66 -3.89 -8.77 4.45
CA ASN A 66 -2.74 -9.68 4.38
C ASN A 66 -2.26 -9.92 2.93
N GLU A 67 -3.17 -10.00 1.95
CA GLU A 67 -2.78 -10.16 0.54
C GLU A 67 -2.06 -8.92 0.00
N ILE A 68 -2.49 -7.72 0.39
CA ILE A 68 -1.80 -6.46 0.04
C ILE A 68 -0.44 -6.40 0.71
N GLU A 69 -0.34 -6.74 2.00
CA GLU A 69 0.93 -6.79 2.72
C GLU A 69 1.92 -7.76 2.08
N ASP A 70 1.49 -8.98 1.79
CA ASP A 70 2.34 -10.01 1.18
C ASP A 70 2.83 -9.56 -0.21
N TYR A 71 2.00 -8.81 -0.96
CA TYR A 71 2.41 -8.21 -2.21
C TYR A 71 3.47 -7.13 -2.02
N LEU A 72 3.25 -6.16 -1.12
CA LEU A 72 4.18 -5.05 -0.86
C LEU A 72 5.53 -5.55 -0.33
N ILE A 73 5.52 -6.55 0.55
CA ILE A 73 6.74 -7.19 1.09
C ILE A 73 7.52 -7.94 -0.01
N ALA A 74 6.83 -8.47 -1.02
CA ALA A 74 7.46 -9.19 -2.13
C ALA A 74 8.05 -8.26 -3.21
N LEU A 75 7.81 -6.95 -3.15
CA LEU A 75 8.35 -6.01 -4.13
C LEU A 75 9.88 -5.95 -4.05
N PRO A 76 10.60 -6.06 -5.19
CA PRO A 76 12.06 -5.87 -5.21
C PRO A 76 12.42 -4.38 -5.10
N LEU A 77 12.22 -3.78 -3.92
CA LEU A 77 12.37 -2.34 -3.66
C LEU A 77 13.77 -1.79 -3.98
N GLU A 78 14.79 -2.66 -3.98
CA GLU A 78 16.18 -2.37 -4.37
C GLU A 78 16.37 -2.07 -5.87
N HIS A 79 15.40 -2.43 -6.72
CA HIS A 79 15.51 -2.38 -8.18
C HIS A 79 14.34 -1.65 -8.86
N ILE A 80 13.44 -1.10 -8.06
CA ILE A 80 12.29 -0.39 -8.60
C ILE A 80 12.49 1.11 -8.36
N ASP A 81 12.41 1.90 -9.43
CA ASP A 81 12.18 3.36 -9.41
C ASP A 81 10.78 3.68 -8.85
N LEU A 82 10.33 2.92 -7.85
CA LEU A 82 9.07 3.10 -7.18
C LEU A 82 9.30 4.17 -6.13
N LYS A 83 8.42 5.15 -6.11
CA LYS A 83 8.40 6.13 -5.04
C LYS A 83 8.03 5.38 -3.77
N ILE A 84 8.98 5.19 -2.87
CA ILE A 84 8.72 4.63 -1.54
C ILE A 84 7.57 5.41 -0.87
N GLU A 85 7.43 6.71 -1.19
CA GLU A 85 6.30 7.58 -0.82
C GLU A 85 4.92 6.96 -1.18
N GLU A 86 4.77 6.38 -2.37
CA GLU A 86 3.50 5.74 -2.78
C GLU A 86 3.24 4.48 -1.95
N ILE A 87 4.28 3.71 -1.63
CA ILE A 87 4.17 2.53 -0.77
C ILE A 87 3.78 2.94 0.64
N ILE A 88 4.46 3.95 1.20
CA ILE A 88 4.17 4.53 2.51
C ILE A 88 2.73 5.04 2.54
N THR A 89 2.27 5.72 1.49
CA THR A 89 0.91 6.24 1.38
C THR A 89 -0.14 5.11 1.41
N VAL A 90 0.09 4.03 0.66
CA VAL A 90 -0.80 2.86 0.68
C VAL A 90 -0.81 2.21 2.06
N ILE A 91 0.37 2.04 2.66
CA ILE A 91 0.53 1.47 4.00
C ILE A 91 -0.23 2.29 5.05
N ASP A 92 -0.07 3.61 5.02
CA ASP A 92 -0.69 4.55 5.95
C ASP A 92 -2.21 4.50 5.83
N ARG A 93 -2.75 4.67 4.62
CA ARG A 93 -4.20 4.74 4.37
C ARG A 93 -4.93 3.44 4.69
N LEU A 94 -4.25 2.30 4.55
CA LEU A 94 -4.84 0.98 4.77
C LEU A 94 -4.46 0.37 6.13
N GLY A 95 -3.53 0.97 6.86
CA GLY A 95 -3.05 0.49 8.16
C GLY A 95 -2.27 -0.82 8.11
N LEU A 96 -1.39 -0.97 7.12
CA LEU A 96 -0.67 -2.21 6.82
C LEU A 96 0.59 -2.39 7.70
N GLN A 97 0.37 -2.76 8.96
CA GLN A 97 1.42 -2.86 9.99
C GLN A 97 2.61 -3.74 9.59
N ARG A 98 2.41 -4.93 9.00
CA ARG A 98 3.52 -5.83 8.66
C ARG A 98 4.35 -5.28 7.51
N ALA A 99 3.72 -4.65 6.52
CA ALA A 99 4.42 -4.01 5.42
C ALA A 99 5.28 -2.83 5.93
N TYR A 100 4.76 -2.06 6.88
CA TYR A 100 5.52 -0.97 7.51
C TYR A 100 6.73 -1.46 8.30
N GLU A 101 6.54 -2.47 9.15
CA GLU A 101 7.66 -3.10 9.89
C GLU A 101 8.72 -3.66 8.94
N HIS A 102 8.30 -4.22 7.81
CA HIS A 102 9.22 -4.68 6.77
C HIS A 102 10.04 -3.53 6.17
N LEU A 103 9.41 -2.40 5.83
CA LEU A 103 10.12 -1.21 5.34
C LEU A 103 11.13 -0.68 6.37
N LEU A 104 10.76 -0.62 7.65
CA LEU A 104 11.67 -0.20 8.72
C LEU A 104 12.89 -1.12 8.82
N ASN A 105 12.70 -2.44 8.66
CA ASN A 105 13.80 -3.39 8.66
C ASN A 105 14.72 -3.22 7.45
N LEU A 106 14.17 -2.95 6.25
CA LEU A 106 14.95 -2.64 5.05
C LEU A 106 15.72 -1.31 5.16
N CYS A 107 15.17 -0.34 5.88
CA CYS A 107 15.89 0.89 6.20
C CYS A 107 17.03 0.63 7.17
N ALA A 108 16.77 -0.12 8.25
CA ALA A 108 17.74 -0.39 9.31
C ALA A 108 18.93 -1.25 8.83
N ASN A 109 18.73 -2.12 7.84
CA ASN A 109 19.78 -2.95 7.27
C ASN A 109 20.50 -2.32 6.06
N GLY A 110 20.11 -1.09 5.66
CA GLY A 110 20.72 -0.36 4.54
C GLY A 110 20.36 -0.89 3.15
N SER A 111 19.25 -1.64 3.01
CA SER A 111 18.78 -2.13 1.70
C SER A 111 18.01 -1.08 0.89
N LEU A 112 17.53 -0.02 1.55
CA LEU A 112 16.90 1.13 0.89
C LEU A 112 17.94 2.16 0.44
N SER A 113 17.63 2.89 -0.63
CA SER A 113 18.41 4.07 -1.02
C SER A 113 18.38 5.13 0.10
N GLU A 114 19.41 5.98 0.18
CA GLU A 114 19.47 7.07 1.17
C GLU A 114 18.25 8.00 1.09
N PHE A 115 17.78 8.29 -0.13
CA PHE A 115 16.58 9.08 -0.37
C PHE A 115 15.35 8.41 0.25
N SER A 116 15.14 7.12 -0.05
CA SER A 116 14.00 6.37 0.46
C SER A 116 14.03 6.18 1.98
N ALA A 117 15.22 6.07 2.56
CA ALA A 117 15.41 6.02 4.01
C ALA A 117 15.03 7.34 4.69
N SER A 118 15.36 8.48 4.07
CA SER A 118 14.99 9.82 4.56
C SER A 118 13.47 9.99 4.57
N GLU A 119 12.78 9.64 3.48
CA GLU A 119 11.33 9.74 3.37
C GLU A 119 10.61 8.87 4.44
N LEU A 120 11.10 7.65 4.67
CA LEU A 120 10.54 6.78 5.70
C LEU A 120 10.77 7.32 7.12
N ALA A 121 11.91 7.95 7.38
CA ALA A 121 12.22 8.55 8.67
C ALA A 121 11.31 9.76 8.96
N GLU A 122 11.10 10.63 7.97
CA GLU A 122 10.18 11.76 8.05
C GLU A 122 8.74 11.29 8.31
N TYR A 123 8.29 10.27 7.58
CA TYR A 123 6.97 9.68 7.79
C TYR A 123 6.82 9.11 9.21
N ARG A 124 7.83 8.39 9.73
CA ARG A 124 7.80 7.83 11.09
C ARG A 124 7.67 8.92 12.16
N GLU A 125 8.35 10.04 11.98
CA GLU A 125 8.25 11.17 12.92
C GLU A 125 6.83 11.77 12.92
N ALA A 126 6.17 11.81 11.75
CA ALA A 126 4.83 12.36 11.59
C ALA A 126 3.70 11.40 12.04
N ALA A 127 3.78 10.12 11.68
CA ALA A 127 2.73 9.13 11.89
C ALA A 127 2.75 8.49 13.30
N GLY A 128 3.90 8.49 13.98
CA GLY A 128 4.08 7.82 15.27
C GLY A 128 4.35 6.31 15.15
N GLU A 129 4.11 5.55 16.22
CA GLU A 129 4.50 4.12 16.30
C GLU A 129 3.41 3.12 15.86
N ASN A 130 2.16 3.56 15.67
CA ASN A 130 1.03 2.66 15.40
C ASN A 130 0.25 3.10 14.16
N ILE A 131 0.37 2.33 13.07
CA ILE A 131 -0.37 2.57 11.84
C ILE A 131 -1.57 1.62 11.68
N SER A 132 -1.72 0.63 12.56
CA SER A 132 -2.71 -0.46 12.44
C SER A 132 -4.18 0.00 12.44
N ASN A 133 -4.45 1.25 12.85
CA ASN A 133 -5.77 1.84 12.74
C ASN A 133 -5.66 3.29 12.24
N PRO A 134 -5.70 3.49 10.92
CA PRO A 134 -5.40 4.80 10.37
C PRO A 134 -6.57 5.79 10.60
N TYR A 135 -7.74 5.28 11.01
CA TYR A 135 -8.90 6.09 11.36
C TYR A 135 -8.95 6.56 12.83
N GLU A 136 -7.99 6.17 13.69
CA GLU A 136 -8.03 6.47 15.14
C GLU A 136 -8.21 7.96 15.48
N ASN A 137 -7.75 8.85 14.61
CA ASN A 137 -7.87 10.30 14.81
C ASN A 137 -9.16 10.91 14.25
N PHE A 138 -9.94 10.19 13.43
CA PHE A 138 -11.20 10.68 12.85
C PHE A 138 -12.42 10.44 13.75
N TRP A 139 -12.29 9.56 14.74
CA TRP A 139 -13.35 9.26 15.72
C TRP A 139 -13.20 10.05 17.04
N LYS A 140 -12.37 11.09 17.08
CA LYS A 140 -12.14 11.96 18.26
C LYS A 140 -13.05 13.18 18.25
#